data_AF-A0A842M956-F1
#
_entry.id   AF-A0A842M956-F1
#
_cell.length_a   1.000
_cell.length_b   1.000
_cell.length_c   1.000
_cell.angle_alpha   90.00
_cell.angle_beta   90.00
_cell.angle_gamma   90.00
#
_symmetry.space_group_name_H-M   'P 1'
#
loop_
_entity.id
_entity.type
_entity.pdbx_description
1 polymer ?
#
loop_
_entity_poly.entity_id
_entity_poly.type
_entity_poly.pdbx_seq_one_letter_code
_entity_poly.pdbx_strand_id
1 'polypeptide(L)'
;MKKYKTWASLNAEGQAAWGHVFPDGEVPVQSIIAQAATLEGIAETERVFLVDWRALTEQQQNEVLEKLSKRSSAAKDAILKDILKIGLPLREKYTDGCGTTRMALFL
;
A
#
# COMPACT_ATOMS: atom_id res chain seq x y z
N MET A 1 21.49 5.34 0.43
CA MET A 1 20.46 5.82 -0.53
C MET A 1 19.10 5.31 -0.07
N LYS A 2 18.06 6.14 -0.03
CA LYS A 2 16.71 5.68 0.32
C LYS A 2 16.09 4.92 -0.85
N LYS A 3 15.38 3.82 -0.56
CA LYS A 3 14.87 2.84 -1.54
C LYS A 3 13.74 3.40 -2.40
N TYR A 4 12.92 4.29 -1.85
CA TYR A 4 11.74 4.86 -2.52
C TYR A 4 11.73 6.39 -2.49
N LYS A 5 11.07 7.01 -3.49
CA LYS A 5 10.89 8.47 -3.53
C LYS A 5 9.99 8.96 -2.39
N THR A 6 8.93 8.22 -2.11
CA THR A 6 7.96 8.45 -1.05
C THR A 6 7.53 7.10 -0.49
N TRP A 7 7.41 6.98 0.82
CA TRP A 7 7.05 5.73 1.49
C TRP A 7 6.18 5.98 2.73
N ALA A 8 5.40 4.97 3.10
CA ALA A 8 4.76 4.87 4.41
C ALA A 8 5.47 3.79 5.23
N SER A 9 5.64 4.04 6.52
CA SER A 9 6.23 3.09 7.47
C SER A 9 5.11 2.29 8.13
N LEU A 10 5.20 0.96 8.10
CA LEU A 10 4.25 0.07 8.76
C LEU A 10 4.43 0.13 10.28
N ASN A 11 3.31 0.23 11.00
CA ASN A 11 3.28 0.04 12.45
C ASN A 11 3.22 -1.46 12.79
N ALA A 12 3.09 -1.80 14.08
CA ALA A 12 3.03 -3.21 14.51
C ALA A 12 1.88 -4.02 13.86
N GLU A 13 0.68 -3.44 13.73
CA GLU A 13 -0.46 -4.10 13.06
C GLU A 13 -0.18 -4.26 11.56
N GLY A 14 0.38 -3.23 10.92
CA GLY A 14 0.82 -3.25 9.54
C GLY A 14 1.87 -4.31 9.27
N GLN A 15 2.86 -4.44 10.15
CA GLN A 15 3.93 -5.43 10.04
C GLN A 15 3.41 -6.85 10.21
N ALA A 16 2.47 -7.09 11.13
CA ALA A 16 1.82 -8.39 11.26
C ALA A 16 1.01 -8.75 10.00
N ALA A 17 0.34 -7.77 9.39
CA ALA A 17 -0.46 -7.98 8.19
C ALA A 17 0.39 -8.13 6.91
N TRP A 18 1.42 -7.32 6.75
CA TRP A 18 2.11 -7.11 5.46
C TRP A 18 3.62 -7.29 5.52
N GLY A 19 4.21 -7.57 6.69
CA GLY A 19 5.66 -7.67 6.86
C GLY A 19 6.34 -8.77 6.05
N HIS A 20 5.61 -9.81 5.62
CA HIS A 20 6.14 -10.80 4.69
C HIS A 20 6.40 -10.21 3.29
N VAL A 21 5.57 -9.26 2.85
CA VAL A 21 5.75 -8.51 1.58
C VAL A 21 6.74 -7.35 1.76
N PHE A 22 6.69 -6.69 2.91
CA PHE A 22 7.50 -5.52 3.23
C PHE A 22 8.33 -5.79 4.50
N PRO A 23 9.42 -6.58 4.41
CA PRO A 23 10.21 -6.97 5.57
C PRO A 23 10.85 -5.77 6.27
N ASP A 24 11.21 -4.74 5.49
CA ASP A 24 11.81 -3.50 6.00
C ASP A 24 10.77 -2.55 6.61
N GLY A 25 9.48 -2.88 6.57
CA GLY A 25 8.38 -2.03 7.03
C GLY A 25 8.10 -0.80 6.14
N GLU A 26 8.91 -0.52 5.12
CA GLU A 26 8.71 0.59 4.18
C GLU A 26 7.86 0.14 2.97
N VAL A 27 6.69 0.77 2.79
CA VAL A 27 5.81 0.56 1.63
C VAL A 27 5.91 1.78 0.69
N PRO A 28 6.24 1.62 -0.61
CA PRO A 28 6.26 2.74 -1.52
C PRO A 28 4.84 3.26 -1.78
N VAL A 29 4.64 4.56 -1.62
CA VAL A 29 3.34 5.22 -1.84
C VAL A 29 3.48 6.38 -2.80
N GLN A 30 2.42 6.69 -3.53
CA GLN A 30 2.42 7.75 -4.54
C GLN A 30 2.51 9.16 -3.90
N SER A 31 1.97 9.32 -2.69
CA SER A 31 1.90 10.59 -1.96
C SER A 31 1.95 10.34 -0.45
N ILE A 32 2.51 11.29 0.31
CA ILE A 32 2.46 11.33 1.79
C ILE A 32 1.10 11.78 2.32
N ILE A 33 0.20 12.22 1.44
CA ILE A 33 -1.15 12.68 1.80
C ILE A 33 -2.10 11.50 1.63
N ALA A 34 -2.67 11.03 2.74
CA ALA A 34 -3.72 10.02 2.71
C ALA A 34 -5.02 10.59 2.12
N GLN A 35 -5.79 9.73 1.47
CA GLN A 35 -7.07 10.04 0.84
C GLN A 35 -8.20 9.26 1.51
N ALA A 36 -9.39 9.84 1.54
CA ALA A 36 -10.58 9.13 1.99
C ALA A 36 -11.02 8.12 0.92
N ALA A 37 -11.31 6.88 1.31
CA ALA A 37 -11.79 5.83 0.43
C ALA A 37 -12.80 4.91 1.13
N THR A 38 -13.85 4.53 0.42
CA THR A 38 -14.74 3.43 0.82
C THR A 38 -14.14 2.13 0.30
N LEU A 39 -13.87 1.21 1.20
CA LEU A 39 -13.24 -0.08 0.86
C LEU A 39 -14.29 -1.19 0.90
N GLU A 40 -14.20 -2.12 -0.04
CA GLU A 40 -15.11 -3.26 -0.09
C GLU A 40 -15.06 -4.06 1.23
N GLY A 41 -16.23 -4.36 1.79
CA GLY A 41 -16.37 -5.05 3.07
C GLY A 41 -16.07 -4.19 4.31
N ILE A 42 -15.86 -2.89 4.17
CA ILE A 42 -15.71 -1.94 5.28
C ILE A 42 -16.84 -0.92 5.20
N ALA A 43 -17.65 -0.84 6.25
CA ALA A 43 -18.82 0.04 6.29
C ALA A 43 -18.45 1.53 6.35
N GLU A 44 -17.32 1.85 6.96
CA GLU A 44 -16.87 3.22 7.20
C GLU A 44 -15.89 3.69 6.13
N THR A 45 -15.88 5.00 5.87
CA THR A 45 -14.86 5.64 5.03
C THR A 45 -13.53 5.63 5.79
N GLU A 46 -12.49 5.10 5.14
CA GLU A 46 -11.16 4.97 5.71
C GLU A 46 -10.19 5.95 5.06
N ARG A 47 -9.11 6.29 5.77
CA ARG A 47 -7.98 7.01 5.19
C ARG A 47 -6.97 6.00 4.64
N VAL A 48 -6.55 6.20 3.39
CA VAL A 48 -5.66 5.29 2.67
C VAL A 48 -4.55 6.04 1.93
N PHE A 49 -3.38 5.43 1.85
CA PHE A 49 -2.36 5.78 0.88
C PHE A 49 -2.53 4.93 -0.37
N LEU A 50 -2.24 5.49 -1.54
CA LEU A 50 -2.13 4.71 -2.77
C LEU A 50 -0.71 4.18 -2.88
N VAL A 51 -0.56 2.86 -2.88
CA VAL A 51 0.72 2.20 -3.08
C VAL A 51 1.21 2.47 -4.51
N ASP A 52 2.50 2.78 -4.65
CA ASP A 52 3.13 2.85 -5.96
C ASP A 52 3.40 1.43 -6.47
N TRP A 53 2.41 0.85 -7.14
CA TRP A 53 2.45 -0.51 -7.69
C TRP A 53 3.70 -0.75 -8.56
N ARG A 54 4.12 0.25 -9.33
CA ARG A 54 5.28 0.15 -10.24
C ARG A 54 6.61 0.13 -9.49
N ALA A 55 6.64 0.57 -8.24
CA ALA A 55 7.82 0.52 -7.39
C ALA A 55 7.97 -0.82 -6.66
N LEU A 56 6.95 -1.69 -6.70
CA LEU A 56 7.03 -3.03 -6.12
C LEU A 56 7.82 -3.98 -7.03
N THR A 57 8.59 -4.87 -6.42
CA THR A 57 9.23 -5.98 -7.15
C THR A 57 8.18 -6.98 -7.62
N GLU A 58 8.51 -7.81 -8.63
CA GLU A 58 7.61 -8.87 -9.10
C GLU A 58 7.20 -9.83 -7.98
N GLN A 59 8.13 -10.16 -7.08
CA GLN A 59 7.82 -10.98 -5.91
C GLN A 59 6.78 -10.31 -5.00
N GLN A 60 6.97 -9.03 -4.68
CA GLN A 60 6.02 -8.29 -3.83
C GLN A 60 4.64 -8.18 -4.49
N GLN A 61 4.60 -7.91 -5.80
CA GLN A 61 3.35 -7.88 -6.56
C GLN A 61 2.63 -9.23 -6.49
N ASN A 62 3.34 -10.33 -6.69
CA ASN A 62 2.79 -11.68 -6.62
C ASN A 62 2.26 -12.02 -5.22
N GLU A 63 2.98 -11.66 -4.16
CA GLU A 63 2.55 -11.90 -2.79
C GLU A 63 1.31 -11.08 -2.42
N VAL A 64 1.23 -9.82 -2.86
CA VAL A 64 0.02 -8.99 -2.69
C VAL A 64 -1.17 -9.63 -3.41
N LEU A 65 -1.01 -10.01 -4.68
CA LEU A 65 -2.08 -10.65 -5.46
C LEU A 65 -2.52 -11.98 -4.84
N GLU A 66 -1.57 -12.80 -4.37
CA GLU A 66 -1.85 -14.06 -3.68
C GLU A 66 -2.66 -13.83 -2.40
N LYS A 67 -2.24 -12.87 -1.58
CA LYS A 67 -2.93 -12.55 -0.32
C LYS A 67 -4.32 -11.99 -0.56
N LEU A 68 -4.49 -11.09 -1.52
CA LEU A 68 -5.80 -10.52 -1.85
C LEU A 68 -6.72 -11.58 -2.47
N SER A 69 -6.21 -12.42 -3.37
CA SER A 69 -6.97 -13.51 -4.00
C SER A 69 -7.51 -14.51 -2.98
N LYS A 70 -6.70 -14.89 -1.98
CA LYS A 70 -7.14 -15.74 -0.87
C LYS A 70 -8.23 -15.09 -0.01
N ARG A 71 -8.20 -13.76 0.14
CA ARG A 71 -9.14 -13.04 1.00
C ARG A 71 -10.49 -12.80 0.33
N SER A 72 -10.51 -12.43 -0.95
CA SER A 72 -11.74 -12.12 -1.68
C SER A 72 -12.29 -13.29 -2.49
N SER A 73 -11.56 -14.41 -2.55
CA SER A 73 -11.84 -15.54 -3.47
C SER A 73 -11.90 -15.11 -4.95
N ALA A 74 -11.37 -13.93 -5.28
CA ALA A 74 -11.29 -13.44 -6.66
C ALA A 74 -10.01 -13.93 -7.35
N ALA A 75 -10.07 -14.09 -8.67
CA ALA A 75 -8.90 -14.43 -9.46
C ALA A 75 -7.85 -13.29 -9.43
N LYS A 76 -6.57 -13.66 -9.37
CA LYS A 76 -5.45 -12.69 -9.36
C LYS A 76 -5.51 -11.70 -10.53
N ASP A 77 -5.90 -12.15 -11.71
CA ASP A 77 -6.01 -11.30 -12.90
C ASP A 77 -7.10 -10.23 -12.76
N ALA A 78 -8.20 -10.54 -12.08
CA ALA A 78 -9.25 -9.56 -11.79
C ALA A 78 -8.74 -8.51 -10.80
N ILE A 79 -8.08 -8.96 -9.73
CA ILE A 79 -7.48 -8.07 -8.72
C ILE A 79 -6.41 -7.17 -9.35
N LEU A 80 -5.57 -7.71 -10.22
CA LEU A 80 -4.56 -6.93 -10.92
C LEU A 80 -5.20 -5.86 -11.81
N LYS A 81 -6.25 -6.21 -12.58
CA LYS A 81 -6.99 -5.23 -13.40
C LYS A 81 -7.54 -4.10 -12.54
N ASP A 82 -8.09 -4.43 -11.38
CA ASP A 82 -8.62 -3.42 -10.45
C ASP A 82 -7.49 -2.55 -9.90
N ILE A 83 -6.39 -3.13 -9.40
CA ILE A 83 -5.21 -2.38 -8.93
C ILE A 83 -4.68 -1.42 -10.01
N LEU A 84 -4.61 -1.86 -11.26
CA LEU A 84 -4.13 -1.02 -12.36
C LEU A 84 -5.11 0.10 -12.73
N LYS A 85 -6.40 -0.08 -12.46
CA LYS A 85 -7.46 0.90 -12.76
C LYS A 85 -7.65 1.92 -11.64
N ILE A 86 -7.70 1.47 -10.38
CA ILE A 86 -8.07 2.30 -9.22
C ILE A 86 -6.92 2.52 -8.23
N GLY A 87 -5.84 1.75 -8.33
CA GLY A 87 -4.73 1.76 -7.37
C GLY A 87 -4.90 0.73 -6.25
N LEU A 88 -3.80 0.41 -5.57
CA LEU A 88 -3.78 -0.46 -4.40
C LEU A 88 -3.84 0.39 -3.12
N PRO A 89 -4.92 0.31 -2.32
CA PRO A 89 -5.02 1.07 -1.08
C PRO A 89 -4.23 0.40 0.07
N LEU A 90 -3.40 1.18 0.75
CA LEU A 90 -2.82 0.88 2.05
C LEU A 90 -3.55 1.72 3.11
N ARG A 91 -4.25 1.08 4.06
CA ARG A 91 -4.96 1.82 5.12
C ARG A 91 -3.96 2.54 6.03
N GLU A 92 -4.22 3.82 6.30
CA GLU A 92 -3.38 4.68 7.15
C GLU A 92 -3.23 4.10 8.57
N LYS A 93 -4.26 3.41 9.08
CA LYS A 93 -4.20 2.74 10.39
C LYS A 93 -3.11 1.67 10.50
N TYR A 94 -2.58 1.16 9.39
CA TYR A 94 -1.47 0.19 9.37
C TYR A 94 -0.10 0.88 9.35
N THR A 95 -0.06 2.20 9.45
CA THR A 95 1.16 3.01 9.32
C THR A 95 1.37 3.86 10.57
N ASP A 96 2.62 4.23 10.86
CA ASP A 96 2.97 5.18 11.95
C ASP A 96 3.67 6.44 11.45
N GLY A 97 3.95 6.53 10.14
CA GLY A 97 4.58 7.69 9.54
C GLY A 97 4.75 7.56 8.04
N CYS A 98 5.14 8.68 7.42
CA CYS A 98 5.47 8.76 6.02
C CYS A 98 6.81 9.48 5.85
N GLY A 99 7.54 9.13 4.79
CA GLY A 99 8.77 9.78 4.40
C GLY A 99 8.77 10.13 2.91
N THR A 100 9.49 11.18 2.55
CA THR A 100 9.72 11.53 1.15
C THR A 100 11.10 12.14 0.98
N THR A 101 11.70 11.89 -0.18
CA THR A 101 12.91 12.56 -0.64
C THR A 101 12.61 13.90 -1.32
N ARG A 102 11.33 14.22 -1.55
CA ARG A 102 10.91 15.50 -2.14
C ARG A 102 10.94 16.60 -1.08
N MET A 103 11.99 17.41 -1.08
CA MET A 103 12.15 18.53 -0.14
C MET A 103 11.16 19.68 -0.36
N ALA A 104 10.50 19.74 -1.52
CA ALA A 104 9.59 20.84 -1.91
C ALA A 104 8.22 20.84 -1.19
N LEU A 105 7.96 19.91 -0.26
CA LEU A 105 6.70 19.86 0.52
C LEU A 105 6.73 20.72 1.79
N PHE A 106 7.87 21.37 2.09
CA PHE A 106 8.07 22.19 3.29
C PHE A 106 8.47 23.65 2.99
N LEU A 107 8.24 24.12 1.77
CA LEU A 107 8.42 25.53 1.37
C LEU A 107 7.08 26.25 1.28
#